data_AF-A0A9J6DJZ8-F1
#
_entry.id   AF-A0A9J6DJZ8-F1
#
_cell.length_a   1.000
_cell.length_b   1.000
_cell.length_c   1.000
_cell.angle_alpha   90.00
_cell.angle_beta   90.00
_cell.angle_gamma   90.00
#
_symmetry.space_group_name_H-M   'P 1'
#
loop_
_entity.id
_entity.type
_entity.pdbx_description
1 polymer ?
#
loop_
_entity_poly.entity_id
_entity_poly.type
_entity_poly.pdbx_seq_one_letter_code
_entity_poly.pdbx_strand_id
1 'polypeptide(L)'
;MKAGYRKRLVERLLQNLRVGRELKIDLLGAIFMLSRSWADVKKETIQNCFRHAGFRHAGDDTPNSDSSEDTAGVSAEVWNELEEFPGAIDGATFDEFISADDKVPIMGQLQDEDYIADIVPTTSQSDSIMEIDDGPLPTSSEVISALALVRCYCLNVEGCGLSCSDSLDNVEACVLSQAGKSLTQKKIRDYFVAQ
;
A
#
# COMPACT_ATOMS: atom_id res chain seq x y z
N MET A 1 4.86 -6.73 -8.41
CA MET A 1 4.86 -5.32 -7.96
C MET A 1 6.17 -4.61 -8.33
N LYS A 2 7.33 -5.11 -7.88
CA LYS A 2 8.68 -4.56 -8.17
C LYS A 2 8.93 -4.38 -9.67
N ALA A 3 8.74 -5.44 -10.46
CA ALA A 3 8.86 -5.41 -11.92
C ALA A 3 7.97 -4.33 -12.55
N GLY A 4 6.72 -4.22 -12.10
CA GLY A 4 5.78 -3.20 -12.56
C GLY A 4 6.23 -1.77 -12.24
N TYR A 5 6.88 -1.53 -11.10
CA TYR A 5 7.42 -0.21 -10.76
C TYR A 5 8.62 0.14 -11.65
N ARG A 6 9.56 -0.80 -11.79
CA ARG A 6 10.75 -0.65 -12.64
C ARG A 6 10.40 -0.43 -14.10
N LYS A 7 9.39 -1.12 -14.61
CA LYS A 7 8.86 -0.86 -15.95
C LYS A 7 8.40 0.60 -16.12
N ARG A 8 7.59 1.12 -15.21
CA ARG A 8 7.09 2.51 -15.25
C ARG A 8 8.21 3.53 -15.13
N LEU A 9 9.25 3.20 -14.37
CA LEU A 9 10.47 4.00 -14.25
C LEU A 9 11.18 4.14 -15.60
N VAL A 10 11.32 3.02 -16.33
CA VAL A 10 11.94 2.96 -17.65
C VAL A 10 11.11 3.71 -18.69
N GLU A 11 9.79 3.52 -18.71
CA GLU A 11 8.88 4.27 -19.59
C GLU A 11 9.02 5.79 -19.38
N ARG A 12 9.13 6.23 -18.11
CA ARG A 12 9.30 7.64 -17.76
C ARG A 12 10.70 8.15 -18.10
N LEU A 13 11.74 7.32 -17.96
CA LEU A 13 13.09 7.65 -18.40
C LEU A 13 13.10 7.91 -19.91
N LEU A 14 12.54 6.97 -20.69
CA LEU A 14 12.45 7.06 -22.14
C LEU A 14 11.70 8.32 -22.61
N GLN A 15 10.56 8.63 -21.98
CA GLN A 15 9.83 9.88 -22.26
C GLN A 15 10.66 11.14 -21.98
N ASN A 16 11.45 11.14 -20.92
CA ASN A 16 12.32 12.28 -20.60
C ASN A 16 13.47 12.41 -21.59
N LEU A 17 14.11 11.30 -21.97
CA LEU A 17 15.17 11.27 -22.99
C LEU A 17 14.67 11.81 -24.34
N ARG A 18 13.48 11.41 -24.78
CA ARG A 18 12.84 11.94 -26.02
C ARG A 18 12.68 13.46 -26.02
N VAL A 19 12.48 14.08 -24.85
CA VAL A 19 12.27 15.53 -24.69
C VAL A 19 13.55 16.24 -24.20
N GLY A 20 14.66 15.53 -24.05
CA GLY A 20 15.93 16.07 -23.55
C GLY A 20 15.86 16.55 -22.09
N ARG A 21 15.02 15.92 -21.26
CA ARG A 21 14.87 16.22 -19.83
C ARG A 21 15.55 15.16 -18.98
N GLU A 22 15.97 15.58 -17.79
CA GLU A 22 16.45 14.67 -16.75
C GLU A 22 15.28 13.92 -16.10
N LEU A 23 15.49 12.64 -15.75
CA LEU A 23 14.52 11.88 -14.98
C LEU A 23 14.45 12.41 -13.54
N LYS A 24 13.31 13.03 -13.20
CA LYS A 24 12.99 13.42 -11.81
C LYS A 24 11.70 12.76 -11.35
N ILE A 25 11.80 12.05 -10.23
CA ILE A 25 10.69 11.39 -9.55
C ILE A 25 10.64 11.93 -8.13
N ASP A 26 9.59 12.68 -7.84
CA ASP A 26 9.25 13.12 -6.51
C ASP A 26 8.53 12.00 -5.74
N LEU A 27 8.41 12.16 -4.41
CA LEU A 27 7.75 11.18 -3.56
C LEU A 27 6.32 10.89 -4.02
N LEU A 28 5.58 11.92 -4.43
CA LEU A 28 4.22 11.77 -4.94
C LEU A 28 4.18 10.93 -6.22
N GLY A 29 5.09 11.20 -7.18
CA GLY A 29 5.25 10.41 -8.38
C GLY A 29 5.61 8.95 -8.10
N ALA A 30 6.49 8.71 -7.13
CA ALA A 30 6.85 7.35 -6.71
C ALA A 30 5.65 6.60 -6.12
N ILE A 31 4.86 7.24 -5.24
CA ILE A 31 3.64 6.66 -4.67
C ILE A 31 2.62 6.31 -5.77
N PHE A 32 2.43 7.20 -6.76
CA PHE A 32 1.52 6.92 -7.86
C PHE A 32 1.99 5.75 -8.73
N MET A 33 3.29 5.67 -9.03
CA MET A 33 3.84 4.52 -9.75
C MET A 33 3.63 3.24 -8.96
N LEU A 34 3.93 3.25 -7.66
CA LEU A 34 3.76 2.09 -6.78
C LEU A 34 2.31 1.62 -6.70
N SER A 35 1.36 2.57 -6.55
CA SER A 35 -0.08 2.29 -6.53
C SER A 35 -0.54 1.62 -7.82
N ARG A 36 -0.10 2.13 -8.98
CA ARG A 36 -0.43 1.53 -10.28
C ARG A 36 0.21 0.15 -10.46
N SER A 37 1.48 0.00 -10.07
CA SER A 37 2.18 -1.28 -10.12
C SER A 37 1.60 -2.33 -9.17
N TRP A 38 0.94 -1.90 -8.09
CA TRP A 38 0.16 -2.77 -7.22
C TRP A 38 -1.17 -3.17 -7.86
N ALA A 39 -1.85 -2.24 -8.52
CA ALA A 39 -3.11 -2.52 -9.21
C ALA A 39 -2.94 -3.53 -10.37
N ASP A 40 -1.76 -3.59 -10.98
CA ASP A 40 -1.45 -4.57 -12.04
C ASP A 40 -1.17 -5.99 -11.49
N VAL A 41 -1.03 -6.17 -10.16
CA VAL A 41 -0.77 -7.48 -9.57
C VAL A 41 -2.02 -8.35 -9.69
N LYS A 42 -1.89 -9.46 -10.42
CA LYS A 42 -2.98 -10.41 -10.64
C LYS A 42 -3.32 -11.19 -9.36
N LYS A 43 -4.57 -11.64 -9.24
CA LYS A 43 -5.03 -12.46 -8.11
C LYS A 43 -4.20 -13.75 -8.00
N GLU A 44 -3.82 -14.31 -9.14
CA GLU A 44 -3.02 -15.52 -9.29
C GLU A 44 -1.60 -15.31 -8.75
N THR A 45 -1.00 -14.14 -8.96
CA THR A 45 0.30 -13.80 -8.37
C THR A 45 0.22 -13.81 -6.85
N ILE A 46 -0.87 -13.26 -6.28
CA ILE A 46 -1.09 -13.27 -4.82
C ILE A 46 -1.32 -14.69 -4.30
N GLN A 47 -2.08 -15.52 -5.03
CA GLN A 47 -2.25 -16.94 -4.70
C GLN A 47 -0.92 -17.69 -4.73
N ASN A 48 -0.09 -17.48 -5.76
CA ASN A 48 1.25 -18.07 -5.86
C ASN A 48 2.09 -17.69 -4.64
N CYS A 49 2.09 -16.42 -4.22
CA CYS A 49 2.82 -15.99 -3.01
C CYS A 49 2.36 -16.75 -1.75
N PHE A 50 1.05 -16.91 -1.55
CA PHE A 50 0.53 -17.70 -0.44
C PHE A 50 0.92 -19.19 -0.54
N ARG A 51 0.91 -19.77 -1.74
CA ARG A 51 1.37 -21.15 -1.96
C ARG A 51 2.86 -21.34 -1.62
N HIS A 52 3.72 -20.41 -2.02
CA HIS A 52 5.15 -20.43 -1.66
C HIS A 52 5.37 -20.33 -0.15
N ALA A 53 4.52 -19.60 0.56
CA ALA A 53 4.53 -19.53 2.03
C ALA A 53 3.91 -20.76 2.71
N GLY A 54 3.50 -21.79 1.96
CA GLY A 54 2.94 -23.04 2.48
C GLY A 54 1.42 -23.03 2.67
N PHE A 55 0.73 -21.94 2.34
CA PHE A 55 -0.73 -21.87 2.40
C PHE A 55 -1.35 -22.42 1.12
N ARG A 56 -1.77 -23.68 1.15
CA ARG A 56 -2.45 -24.37 0.04
C ARG A 56 -3.91 -24.65 0.37
N HIS A 57 -4.78 -24.62 -0.63
CA HIS A 57 -6.16 -25.10 -0.49
C HIS A 57 -6.20 -26.63 -0.60
N ALA A 58 -7.11 -27.28 0.13
CA ALA A 58 -7.31 -28.72 0.00
C ALA A 58 -7.86 -29.03 -1.41
N GLY A 59 -7.05 -29.70 -2.24
CA GLY A 59 -7.36 -30.00 -3.64
C GLY A 59 -6.57 -29.20 -4.67
N ASP A 60 -5.66 -28.30 -4.27
CA ASP A 60 -4.75 -27.61 -5.18
C ASP A 60 -3.50 -28.48 -5.47
N ASP A 61 -3.68 -29.47 -6.34
CA ASP A 61 -2.61 -30.34 -6.86
C ASP A 61 -1.82 -29.67 -8.01
N THR A 62 -1.99 -28.37 -8.23
CA THR A 62 -1.18 -27.68 -9.23
C THR A 62 0.28 -27.72 -8.77
N PRO A 63 1.19 -28.30 -9.60
CA PRO A 63 2.61 -28.22 -9.30
C PRO A 63 2.97 -26.75 -9.19
N ASN A 64 3.89 -26.44 -8.28
CA ASN A 64 4.42 -25.11 -8.08
C ASN A 64 5.19 -24.74 -9.36
N SER A 65 4.45 -24.37 -10.41
CA SER A 65 5.04 -23.79 -11.59
C SER A 65 5.56 -22.46 -11.10
N ASP A 66 6.89 -22.34 -11.05
CA ASP A 66 7.60 -21.08 -11.11
C ASP A 66 7.23 -20.44 -12.45
N SER A 67 5.96 -20.06 -12.60
CA SER A 67 5.48 -19.21 -13.66
C SER A 67 6.10 -17.88 -13.33
N SER A 68 7.29 -17.68 -13.92
CA SER A 68 7.88 -16.38 -14.21
C SER A 68 6.76 -15.37 -14.29
N GLU A 69 6.78 -14.39 -13.38
CA GLU A 69 5.78 -13.31 -13.36
C GLU A 69 5.53 -12.90 -14.82
N ASP A 70 4.25 -12.82 -15.24
CA ASP A 70 3.79 -12.32 -16.54
C ASP A 70 4.18 -10.83 -16.71
N THR A 71 5.48 -10.54 -16.72
CA THR A 71 6.09 -9.25 -16.99
C THR A 71 6.40 -9.12 -18.49
N ALA A 72 6.24 -10.20 -19.25
CA ALA A 72 6.75 -10.38 -20.61
C ALA A 72 6.05 -9.55 -21.71
N GLY A 73 4.91 -8.91 -21.44
CA GLY A 73 4.12 -8.32 -22.53
C GLY A 73 4.61 -6.97 -23.08
N VAL A 74 5.35 -6.16 -22.30
CA VAL A 74 5.55 -4.73 -22.65
C VAL A 74 6.99 -4.25 -22.37
N SER A 75 7.92 -5.15 -22.04
CA SER A 75 9.28 -4.75 -21.68
C SER A 75 10.26 -4.68 -22.85
N ALA A 76 10.25 -5.68 -23.75
CA ALA A 76 11.26 -5.79 -24.80
C ALA A 76 11.27 -4.57 -25.73
N GLU A 77 10.10 -4.07 -26.14
CA GLU A 77 10.00 -2.91 -27.03
C GLU A 77 10.52 -1.62 -26.39
N VAL A 78 10.12 -1.36 -25.13
CA VAL A 78 10.54 -0.17 -24.37
C VAL A 78 12.04 -0.22 -24.07
N TRP A 79 12.58 -1.41 -23.80
CA TRP A 79 14.00 -1.61 -23.51
C TRP A 79 14.85 -1.45 -24.77
N ASN A 80 14.43 -2.04 -25.89
CA ASN A 80 15.11 -1.89 -27.18
C ASN A 80 15.19 -0.41 -27.60
N GLU A 81 14.12 0.36 -27.40
CA GLU A 81 14.15 1.79 -27.70
C GLU A 81 15.11 2.55 -26.77
N LEU A 82 15.20 2.16 -25.50
CA LEU A 82 16.11 2.79 -24.55
C LEU A 82 17.59 2.54 -24.92
N GLU A 83 17.91 1.38 -25.54
CA GLU A 83 19.25 1.09 -26.07
C GLU A 83 19.68 2.03 -27.22
N GLU A 84 18.73 2.60 -27.96
CA GLU A 84 19.03 3.56 -29.04
C GLU A 84 19.57 4.90 -28.50
N PHE A 85 19.36 5.21 -27.21
CA PHE A 85 19.86 6.41 -26.58
C PHE A 85 21.30 6.23 -26.08
N PRO A 86 22.29 7.00 -26.61
CA PRO A 86 23.68 6.84 -26.22
C PRO A 86 23.90 7.05 -24.72
N GLY A 87 24.47 6.05 -24.05
CA GLY A 87 24.78 6.09 -22.61
C GLY A 87 23.59 5.88 -21.69
N ALA A 88 22.42 5.48 -22.20
CA ALA A 88 21.26 5.17 -21.37
C ALA A 88 21.36 3.80 -20.67
N ILE A 89 21.95 2.80 -21.34
CA ILE A 89 22.16 1.44 -20.81
C ILE A 89 23.51 0.91 -21.32
N ASP A 90 24.28 0.23 -20.46
CA ASP A 90 25.57 -0.37 -20.79
C ASP A 90 25.43 -1.88 -21.05
N GLY A 91 24.63 -2.24 -22.05
CA GLY A 91 24.39 -3.64 -22.45
C GLY A 91 23.64 -4.51 -21.45
N ALA A 92 23.10 -3.92 -20.38
CA ALA A 92 22.30 -4.62 -19.39
C ALA A 92 20.91 -4.99 -19.94
N THR A 93 20.46 -6.21 -19.64
CA THR A 93 19.12 -6.65 -20.01
C THR A 93 18.07 -6.13 -19.02
N PHE A 94 16.80 -6.10 -19.44
CA PHE A 94 15.72 -5.74 -18.55
C PHE A 94 15.62 -6.66 -17.31
N ASP A 95 15.89 -7.95 -17.49
CA ASP A 95 15.83 -8.93 -16.39
C ASP A 95 16.95 -8.70 -15.38
N GLU A 96 18.16 -8.34 -15.84
CA GLU A 96 19.26 -7.91 -14.97
C GLU A 96 18.88 -6.64 -14.20
N PHE A 97 18.22 -5.68 -14.86
CA PHE A 97 17.71 -4.49 -14.19
C PHE A 97 16.63 -4.81 -13.14
N ILE A 98 15.74 -5.77 -13.38
CA ILE A 98 14.73 -6.20 -12.40
C ILE A 98 15.33 -6.99 -11.22
N SER A 99 16.36 -7.78 -11.46
CA SER A 99 16.94 -8.68 -10.45
C SER A 99 18.15 -8.08 -9.70
N ALA A 100 18.56 -6.85 -10.03
CA ALA A 100 19.76 -6.20 -9.48
C ALA A 100 19.91 -6.20 -7.95
N ASP A 101 18.80 -6.18 -7.22
CA ASP A 101 18.70 -6.12 -5.75
C ASP A 101 18.14 -7.42 -5.12
N ASP A 102 18.02 -8.52 -5.87
CA ASP A 102 17.51 -9.79 -5.32
C ASP A 102 18.40 -10.34 -4.20
N LYS A 103 19.68 -9.97 -4.20
CA LYS A 103 20.65 -10.36 -3.15
C LYS A 103 20.69 -9.37 -1.98
N VAL A 104 19.91 -8.29 -2.01
CA VAL A 104 19.86 -7.32 -0.92
C VAL A 104 18.98 -7.90 0.19
N PRO A 105 19.49 -8.06 1.42
CA PRO A 105 18.68 -8.54 2.53
C PRO A 105 17.54 -7.56 2.82
N ILE A 106 16.31 -8.04 2.73
CA ILE A 106 15.08 -7.23 2.88
C ILE A 106 14.53 -7.28 4.31
N MET A 107 15.00 -8.24 5.12
CA MET A 107 14.59 -8.43 6.51
C MET A 107 15.71 -7.99 7.45
N GLY A 108 15.40 -7.12 8.41
CA GLY A 108 16.29 -6.88 9.55
C GLY A 108 16.44 -8.15 10.36
N GLN A 109 17.65 -8.45 10.83
CA GLN A 109 17.86 -9.55 11.77
C GLN A 109 17.25 -9.15 13.13
N LEU A 110 15.95 -9.40 13.30
CA LEU A 110 15.29 -9.35 14.60
C LEU A 110 15.87 -10.49 15.43
N GLN A 111 16.51 -10.16 16.55
CA GLN A 111 16.98 -11.17 17.48
C GLN A 111 15.78 -11.70 18.28
N ASP A 112 15.86 -12.92 18.78
CA ASP A 112 14.76 -13.57 19.51
C ASP A 112 14.32 -12.74 20.74
N GLU A 113 15.23 -11.95 21.31
CA GLU A 113 14.98 -11.05 22.44
C GLU A 113 13.98 -9.92 22.14
N ASP A 114 13.93 -9.42 20.90
CA ASP A 114 13.03 -8.33 20.49
C ASP A 114 11.56 -8.79 20.44
N TYR A 115 11.32 -10.07 20.15
CA TYR A 115 9.97 -10.65 20.14
C TYR A 115 9.35 -10.75 21.53
N ILE A 116 10.18 -10.97 22.57
CA ILE A 116 9.68 -11.21 23.93
C ILE A 116 9.09 -9.94 24.54
N ALA A 117 9.66 -8.76 24.22
CA ALA A 117 9.18 -7.48 24.74
C ALA A 117 7.74 -7.15 24.29
N ASP A 118 7.36 -7.55 23.07
CA ASP A 118 6.04 -7.27 22.49
C ASP A 118 4.91 -8.17 23.05
N ILE A 119 5.26 -9.32 23.63
CA ILE A 119 4.29 -10.30 24.15
C ILE A 119 4.00 -10.05 25.63
N VAL A 120 4.81 -9.24 26.33
CA VAL A 120 4.57 -8.89 27.73
C VAL A 120 3.46 -7.82 27.80
N PRO A 121 2.26 -8.14 28.33
CA PRO A 121 1.20 -7.16 28.42
C PRO A 121 1.60 -6.07 29.42
N THR A 122 1.76 -4.84 28.93
CA THR A 122 1.82 -3.66 29.79
C THR A 122 0.48 -3.57 30.51
N THR A 123 0.49 -3.86 31.81
CA THR A 123 -0.71 -3.83 32.64
C THR A 123 -1.14 -2.38 32.83
N SER A 124 -1.93 -1.87 31.90
CA SER A 124 -2.76 -0.67 32.07
C SER A 124 -4.20 -1.11 32.17
N GLN A 125 -4.60 -1.47 33.39
CA GLN A 125 -6.00 -1.63 33.74
C GLN A 125 -6.71 -0.28 33.64
N SER A 126 -7.70 -0.20 32.76
CA SER A 126 -8.92 0.58 33.01
C SER A 126 -10.03 0.14 32.05
N ASP A 127 -10.45 -1.13 32.14
CA ASP A 127 -11.72 -1.57 31.58
C ASP A 127 -12.87 -1.07 32.46
N SER A 128 -13.23 0.20 32.28
CA SER A 128 -14.51 0.72 32.75
C SER A 128 -15.58 0.27 31.75
N ILE A 129 -16.14 -0.90 31.99
CA ILE A 129 -17.36 -1.39 31.34
C ILE A 129 -18.52 -0.46 31.73
N MET A 130 -18.77 0.55 30.89
CA MET A 130 -20.03 1.29 30.90
C MET A 130 -21.06 0.47 30.10
N GLU A 131 -22.24 0.26 30.68
CA GLU A 131 -23.37 -0.34 29.97
C GLU A 131 -23.67 0.46 28.69
N ILE A 132 -23.62 -0.22 27.55
CA ILE A 132 -23.88 0.36 26.23
C ILE A 132 -25.37 0.21 25.95
N ASP A 133 -26.05 1.35 25.81
CA ASP A 133 -27.37 1.49 25.22
C ASP A 133 -27.36 0.98 23.77
N ASP A 134 -28.27 0.05 23.44
CA ASP A 134 -28.27 -0.82 22.24
C ASP A 134 -28.78 -0.10 20.98
N GLY A 135 -28.33 1.15 20.78
CA GLY A 135 -28.63 1.95 19.60
C GLY A 135 -27.68 1.64 18.43
N PRO A 136 -28.12 1.82 17.16
CA PRO A 136 -27.22 1.67 16.02
C PRO A 136 -26.08 2.68 16.11
N LEU A 137 -24.84 2.19 16.13
CA LEU A 137 -23.66 3.05 16.15
C LEU A 137 -23.58 3.86 14.84
N PRO A 138 -23.36 5.19 14.92
CA PRO A 138 -23.22 6.02 13.73
C PRO A 138 -21.92 5.67 12.98
N THR A 139 -21.98 5.69 11.65
CA THR A 139 -20.84 5.50 10.77
C THR A 139 -19.90 6.71 10.82
N SER A 140 -18.61 6.51 10.47
CA SER A 140 -17.63 7.60 10.41
C SER A 140 -18.06 8.73 9.48
N SER A 141 -18.73 8.42 8.37
CA SER A 141 -19.29 9.41 7.44
C SER A 141 -20.39 10.26 8.06
N GLU A 142 -21.25 9.66 8.89
CA GLU A 142 -22.33 10.39 9.59
C GLU A 142 -21.75 11.32 10.66
N VAL A 143 -20.74 10.85 11.40
CA VAL A 143 -20.04 11.66 12.41
C VAL A 143 -19.32 12.85 11.77
N ILE A 144 -18.62 12.65 10.65
CA ILE A 144 -17.96 13.75 9.91
C ILE A 144 -18.98 14.77 9.39
N SER A 145 -20.12 14.29 8.87
CA SER A 145 -21.19 15.17 8.40
C SER A 145 -21.79 16.00 9.54
N ALA A 146 -21.97 15.39 10.72
CA ALA A 146 -22.43 16.09 11.92
C ALA A 146 -21.40 17.12 12.42
N LEU A 147 -20.11 16.79 12.40
CA LEU A 147 -19.04 17.74 12.76
C LEU A 147 -19.02 18.96 11.82
N ALA A 148 -19.25 18.76 10.53
CA ALA A 148 -19.37 19.86 9.57
C ALA A 148 -20.54 20.80 9.92
N LEU A 149 -21.69 20.26 10.35
CA LEU A 149 -22.82 21.06 10.81
C LEU A 149 -22.48 21.85 12.08
N VAL A 150 -21.83 21.23 13.05
CA VAL A 150 -21.37 21.89 14.28
C VAL A 150 -20.38 23.02 13.96
N ARG A 151 -19.43 22.77 13.06
CA ARG A 151 -18.47 23.79 12.58
C ARG A 151 -19.21 24.97 11.94
N CYS A 152 -20.18 24.72 11.05
CA CYS A 152 -21.00 25.76 10.46
C CYS A 152 -21.80 26.56 11.50
N TYR A 153 -22.33 25.92 12.53
CA TYR A 153 -23.02 26.62 13.61
C TYR A 153 -22.06 27.50 14.42
N CYS A 154 -20.91 26.98 14.83
CA CYS A 154 -19.91 27.71 15.61
C CYS A 154 -19.35 28.93 14.88
N LEU A 155 -19.23 28.87 13.55
CA LEU A 155 -18.79 30.02 12.73
C LEU A 155 -19.82 31.17 12.69
N ASN A 156 -21.09 30.88 12.97
CA ASN A 156 -22.19 31.85 12.88
C ASN A 156 -22.63 32.40 14.26
N VAL A 157 -21.99 31.95 15.36
CA VAL A 157 -22.31 32.39 16.72
C VAL A 157 -21.17 33.23 17.29
N GLU A 158 -21.47 34.46 17.70
CA GLU A 158 -20.49 35.35 18.34
C GLU A 158 -20.03 34.75 19.68
N GLY A 159 -18.71 34.60 19.85
CA GLY A 159 -18.09 34.07 21.08
C GLY A 159 -17.50 32.67 20.96
N CYS A 160 -17.80 31.93 19.89
CA CYS A 160 -17.12 30.69 19.53
C CYS A 160 -15.79 31.03 18.82
N GLY A 161 -14.75 31.32 19.59
CA GLY A 161 -13.42 31.64 19.04
C GLY A 161 -12.72 30.45 18.35
N LEU A 162 -11.46 30.66 17.96
CA LEU A 162 -10.58 29.65 17.35
C LEU A 162 -10.48 28.34 18.17
N SER A 163 -10.63 28.40 19.50
CA SER A 163 -10.57 27.23 20.38
C SER A 163 -11.63 26.17 20.11
N CYS A 164 -12.80 26.58 19.59
CA CYS A 164 -13.87 25.65 19.22
C CYS A 164 -13.53 24.91 17.93
N SER A 165 -12.94 25.61 16.94
CA SER A 165 -12.44 24.97 15.72
C SER A 165 -11.35 23.95 16.04
N ASP A 166 -10.35 24.34 16.84
CA ASP A 166 -9.22 23.46 17.18
C ASP A 166 -9.69 22.16 17.88
N SER A 167 -10.72 22.28 18.74
CA SER A 167 -11.33 21.12 19.40
C SER A 167 -12.06 20.21 18.42
N LEU A 168 -12.76 20.77 17.44
CA LEU A 168 -13.43 20.00 16.39
C LEU A 168 -12.43 19.33 15.44
N ASP A 169 -11.34 20.01 15.10
CA ASP A 169 -10.24 19.45 14.29
C ASP A 169 -9.61 18.22 14.97
N ASN A 170 -9.42 18.27 16.30
CA ASN A 170 -8.93 17.13 17.06
C ASN A 170 -9.90 15.94 17.06
N VAL A 171 -11.21 16.20 17.18
CA VAL A 171 -12.24 15.15 17.12
C VAL A 171 -12.29 14.55 15.71
N GLU A 172 -12.22 15.37 14.67
CA GLU A 172 -12.18 14.94 13.28
C GLU A 172 -10.97 14.04 13.00
N ALA A 173 -9.79 14.42 13.48
CA ALA A 173 -8.58 13.61 13.37
C ALA A 173 -8.71 12.24 14.06
N CYS A 174 -9.36 12.19 15.23
CA CYS A 174 -9.62 10.94 15.95
C CYS A 174 -10.57 10.02 15.17
N VAL A 175 -11.66 10.57 14.63
CA VAL A 175 -12.65 9.82 13.82
C VAL A 175 -12.00 9.27 12.55
N LEU A 176 -11.18 10.07 11.85
CA LEU A 176 -10.44 9.62 10.67
C LEU A 176 -9.41 8.55 11.00
N SER A 177 -8.69 8.68 12.12
CA SER A 177 -7.76 7.65 12.60
C SER A 177 -8.47 6.32 12.87
N GLN A 178 -9.64 6.36 13.50
CA GLN A 178 -10.43 5.17 13.80
C GLN A 178 -11.07 4.56 12.56
N ALA A 179 -11.55 5.39 11.63
CA ALA A 179 -12.00 4.93 10.32
C ALA A 179 -10.87 4.23 9.54
N GLY A 180 -9.65 4.77 9.59
CA GLY A 180 -8.46 4.14 9.00
C GLY A 180 -8.14 2.78 9.61
N LYS A 181 -8.30 2.61 10.93
CA LYS A 181 -8.16 1.32 11.62
C LYS A 181 -9.23 0.30 11.20
N SER A 182 -10.40 0.76 10.75
CA SER A 182 -11.48 -0.10 10.26
C SER A 182 -11.28 -0.61 8.82
N LEU A 183 -10.29 -0.08 8.09
CA LEU A 183 -9.90 -0.60 6.79
C LEU A 183 -9.23 -1.96 7.00
N THR A 184 -10.04 -3.02 6.97
CA THR A 184 -9.53 -4.37 7.14
C THR A 184 -8.80 -4.82 5.90
N GLN A 185 -7.56 -5.30 6.07
CA GLN A 185 -6.85 -6.03 5.04
C GLN A 185 -7.70 -7.19 4.52
N LYS A 186 -7.72 -7.40 3.20
CA LYS A 186 -8.39 -8.56 2.58
C LYS A 186 -7.86 -9.85 3.20
N LYS A 187 -8.76 -10.79 3.49
CA LYS A 187 -8.41 -12.08 4.07
C LYS A 187 -7.81 -12.96 2.98
N ILE A 188 -6.90 -13.87 3.36
CA ILE A 188 -6.33 -14.87 2.45
C ILE A 188 -7.42 -15.59 1.63
N ARG A 189 -8.55 -15.93 2.26
CA ARG A 189 -9.70 -16.61 1.63
C ARG A 189 -10.30 -15.82 0.47
N ASP A 190 -10.26 -14.49 0.50
CA ASP A 190 -10.78 -13.63 -0.58
C ASP A 190 -10.02 -13.86 -1.90
N TYR A 191 -8.78 -14.34 -1.79
CA TYR A 191 -7.93 -14.68 -2.93
C TYR A 191 -8.06 -16.15 -3.37
N PHE A 192 -8.73 -17.03 -2.62
CA PHE A 192 -8.88 -18.46 -2.97
C PHE A 192 -10.29 -18.87 -3.38
N VAL A 193 -11.24 -17.92 -3.52
CA VAL A 193 -12.60 -18.25 -4.02
C VAL A 193 -12.55 -18.60 -5.51
N ALA A 194 -13.07 -19.79 -5.86
CA ALA A 194 -13.29 -20.25 -7.23
C ALA A 194 -14.27 -19.31 -7.96
N GLN A 195 -13.90 -18.86 -9.17
CA GLN A 195 -14.81 -18.20 -10.11
C GLN A 195 -15.57 -19.25 -10.91
#